data_AF-A0A8B8FPF5-F1
#
_entry.id   AF-A0A8B8FPF5-F1
#
_cell.length_a   1.000
_cell.length_b   1.000
_cell.length_c   1.000
_cell.angle_alpha   90.00
_cell.angle_beta   90.00
_cell.angle_gamma   90.00
#
_symmetry.space_group_name_H-M   'P 1'
#
loop_
_entity.id
_entity.type
_entity.pdbx_description
1 polymer ?
#
loop_
_entity_poly.entity_id
_entity_poly.type
_entity_poly.pdbx_seq_one_letter_code
_entity_poly.pdbx_strand_id
1 'polypeptide(L)'
;MTDFEQGLIDAFTNVFPGTQIRGCCFHFGQCLWRKIKNLPEIRQKYMNDADLSLKIKQLMALAFVPVPHVVDKFDKLISQQLFAVNEDLLIHLIDYFEETWIGRPTRRNIR
;
A
#
# COMPACT_ATOMS: atom_id res chain seq x y z
N MET A 1 -8.99 -16.50 -3.78
CA MET A 1 -8.45 -15.42 -2.93
C MET A 1 -6.99 -15.23 -3.33
N THR A 2 -6.57 -14.01 -3.62
CA THR A 2 -5.23 -13.68 -4.15
C THR A 2 -4.67 -12.45 -3.42
N ASP A 3 -3.45 -12.02 -3.72
CA ASP A 3 -2.95 -10.73 -3.26
C ASP A 3 -3.56 -9.59 -4.10
N PHE A 4 -3.04 -8.36 -3.97
CA PHE A 4 -3.54 -7.20 -4.71
C PHE A 4 -2.67 -6.87 -5.93
N GLU A 5 -1.85 -7.81 -6.43
CA GLU A 5 -1.02 -7.55 -7.60
C GLU A 5 -1.84 -7.59 -8.90
N GLN A 6 -1.72 -6.53 -9.70
CA GLN A 6 -2.49 -6.38 -10.94
C GLN A 6 -2.29 -7.56 -11.91
N GLY A 7 -1.07 -8.08 -12.03
CA GLY A 7 -0.77 -9.20 -12.92
C GLY A 7 -1.52 -10.49 -12.57
N LEU A 8 -1.71 -10.77 -11.27
CA LEU A 8 -2.51 -11.91 -10.82
C LEU A 8 -4.00 -11.67 -11.06
N ILE A 9 -4.49 -10.46 -10.79
CA ILE A 9 -5.88 -10.07 -11.05
C ILE A 9 -6.21 -10.24 -12.54
N ASP A 10 -5.33 -9.77 -13.42
CA ASP A 10 -5.49 -9.87 -14.88
C ASP A 10 -5.47 -11.33 -15.34
N ALA A 11 -4.51 -12.13 -14.86
CA ALA A 11 -4.40 -13.54 -15.20
C ALA A 11 -5.67 -14.32 -14.81
N PHE A 12 -6.19 -14.12 -13.58
CA PHE A 12 -7.42 -14.76 -13.14
C PHE A 12 -8.64 -14.29 -13.94
N THR A 13 -8.73 -12.99 -14.23
CA THR A 13 -9.84 -12.43 -15.01
C THR A 13 -9.86 -13.00 -16.43
N ASN A 14 -8.69 -13.18 -17.04
CA ASN A 14 -8.54 -13.71 -18.39
C ASN A 14 -8.83 -15.22 -18.48
N VAL A 15 -8.34 -16.01 -17.53
CA VAL A 15 -8.48 -17.48 -17.54
C VAL A 15 -9.84 -17.92 -17.01
N PHE A 16 -10.41 -17.20 -16.03
CA PHE A 16 -11.66 -17.55 -15.35
C PHE A 16 -12.66 -16.37 -15.37
N PRO A 17 -13.15 -15.97 -16.55
CA PRO A 17 -14.04 -14.83 -16.68
C PRO A 17 -15.31 -15.01 -15.84
N GLY A 18 -15.76 -13.93 -15.20
CA GLY A 18 -16.93 -13.93 -14.32
C GLY A 18 -16.67 -14.41 -12.89
N THR A 19 -15.46 -14.87 -12.56
CA THR A 19 -15.10 -15.23 -11.18
C THR A 19 -14.95 -13.99 -10.32
N GLN A 20 -15.51 -14.02 -9.11
CA GLN A 20 -15.27 -12.96 -8.13
C GLN A 20 -13.86 -13.09 -7.52
N ILE A 21 -12.99 -12.16 -7.86
CA ILE A 21 -11.65 -12.07 -7.26
C ILE A 21 -11.77 -11.36 -5.90
N ARG A 22 -11.15 -11.94 -4.87
CA ARG A 22 -11.08 -11.38 -3.53
C ARG A 22 -9.61 -11.27 -3.09
N GLY A 23 -9.22 -10.07 -2.65
CA GLY A 23 -7.92 -9.83 -2.05
C GLY A 23 -7.79 -10.45 -0.66
N CYS A 24 -6.59 -10.86 -0.30
CA CYS A 24 -6.26 -11.44 1.00
C CYS A 24 -5.59 -10.40 1.91
N CYS A 25 -6.29 -9.95 2.95
CA CYS A 25 -5.72 -9.01 3.93
C CYS A 25 -4.49 -9.58 4.66
N PHE A 26 -4.47 -10.90 4.91
CA PHE A 26 -3.32 -11.55 5.56
C PHE A 26 -2.07 -11.47 4.67
N HIS A 27 -2.17 -11.86 3.39
CA HIS A 27 -1.03 -11.76 2.47
C HIS A 27 -0.60 -10.31 2.25
N PHE A 28 -1.55 -9.37 2.17
CA PHE A 28 -1.26 -7.96 2.04
C PHE A 28 -0.41 -7.44 3.22
N GLY A 29 -0.80 -7.77 4.45
CA GLY A 29 -0.02 -7.45 5.65
C GLY A 29 1.35 -8.12 5.67
N GLN A 30 1.47 -9.36 5.17
CA GLN A 30 2.76 -10.04 5.05
C GLN A 30 3.70 -9.33 4.08
N CYS A 31 3.22 -8.88 2.91
CA CYS A 31 4.04 -8.13 1.95
C CYS A 31 4.55 -6.83 2.56
N LEU A 32 3.68 -6.06 3.22
CA LEU A 32 4.07 -4.82 3.88
C LEU A 32 5.09 -5.08 5.01
N TRP A 33 4.87 -6.11 5.83
CA TRP A 33 5.80 -6.47 6.90
C TRP A 33 7.18 -6.90 6.38
N ARG A 34 7.23 -7.67 5.28
CA ARG A 34 8.51 -8.02 4.63
C ARG A 34 9.25 -6.78 4.17
N LYS A 35 8.56 -5.79 3.60
CA LYS A 35 9.18 -4.51 3.22
C LYS A 35 9.71 -3.76 4.44
N ILE A 36 8.91 -3.63 5.49
CA ILE A 36 9.34 -2.97 6.75
C ILE A 36 10.58 -3.65 7.33
N LYS A 37 10.65 -4.99 7.32
CA LYS A 37 11.82 -5.72 7.81
C LYS A 37 13.12 -5.38 7.06
N ASN A 38 13.02 -4.99 5.79
CA ASN A 38 14.16 -4.60 4.96
C ASN A 38 14.56 -3.12 5.12
N LEU A 39 13.85 -2.36 5.96
CA LEU A 39 14.10 -0.95 6.27
C LEU A 39 14.37 -0.83 7.78
N PRO A 40 15.62 -1.04 8.25
CA PRO A 40 15.95 -1.16 9.68
C PRO A 40 15.46 0.01 10.53
N GLU A 41 15.59 1.23 10.03
CA GLU A 41 15.15 2.48 10.66
C GLU A 41 13.63 2.54 10.84
N ILE A 42 12.85 2.08 9.85
CA ILE A 42 11.40 1.98 9.96
C ILE A 42 11.01 0.85 10.88
N ARG A 43 11.65 -0.33 10.77
CA ARG A 43 11.37 -1.49 11.61
C ARG A 43 11.53 -1.15 13.09
N GLN A 44 12.64 -0.52 13.47
CA GLN A 44 12.90 -0.15 14.85
C GLN A 44 11.82 0.80 15.37
N LYS A 45 11.48 1.85 14.62
CA LYS A 45 10.42 2.79 15.04
C LYS A 45 9.05 2.12 15.06
N TYR A 46 8.69 1.32 14.06
CA TYR A 46 7.42 0.60 14.02
C TYR A 46 7.21 -0.32 15.25
N MET A 47 8.29 -0.89 15.81
CA MET A 47 8.22 -1.73 17.02
C MET A 47 8.12 -0.93 18.32
N ASN A 48 8.59 0.32 18.35
CA ASN A 48 8.72 1.12 19.57
C ASN A 48 7.80 2.34 19.62
N ASP A 49 7.18 2.72 18.51
CA ASP A 49 6.30 3.87 18.33
C ASP A 49 4.93 3.38 17.82
N ALA A 50 3.94 3.39 18.71
CA ALA A 50 2.59 2.95 18.41
C ALA A 50 1.88 3.87 17.40
N ASP A 51 2.17 5.16 17.40
CA ASP A 51 1.54 6.13 16.50
C ASP A 51 2.06 5.95 15.07
N LEU A 52 3.36 5.77 14.91
CA LEU A 52 3.95 5.41 13.61
C LEU A 52 3.42 4.05 13.13
N SER A 53 3.36 3.06 14.02
CA SER A 53 2.83 1.73 13.70
C SER A 53 1.39 1.80 13.21
N LEU A 54 0.54 2.56 13.88
CA LEU A 54 -0.85 2.76 13.49
C LEU A 54 -0.96 3.41 12.12
N LYS A 55 -0.13 4.41 11.82
CA LYS A 55 -0.15 5.11 10.53
C LYS A 55 0.34 4.25 9.38
N ILE A 56 1.39 3.46 9.58
CA ILE A 56 1.80 2.46 8.59
C ILE A 56 0.68 1.43 8.36
N LYS A 57 -0.07 1.04 9.40
CA LYS A 57 -1.25 0.17 9.24
C LYS A 57 -2.41 0.84 8.49
N GLN A 58 -2.51 2.17 8.47
CA GLN A 58 -3.52 2.88 7.65
C GLN A 58 -3.29 2.68 6.15
N LEU A 59 -2.06 2.43 5.71
CA LEU A 59 -1.81 2.00 4.32
C LEU A 59 -2.55 0.70 4.00
N MET A 60 -2.56 -0.26 4.94
CA MET A 60 -3.34 -1.49 4.75
C MET A 60 -4.85 -1.24 4.73
N ALA A 61 -5.33 -0.19 5.40
CA ALA A 61 -6.75 0.13 5.43
C ALA A 61 -7.28 0.60 4.06
N LEU A 62 -6.41 0.96 3.12
CA LEU A 62 -6.79 1.28 1.75
C LEU A 62 -7.45 0.10 1.03
N ALA A 63 -7.20 -1.15 1.45
CA ALA A 63 -7.90 -2.33 0.93
C ALA A 63 -9.41 -2.31 1.18
N PHE A 64 -9.90 -1.46 2.09
CA PHE A 64 -11.33 -1.30 2.40
C PHE A 64 -11.95 -0.06 1.74
N VAL A 65 -11.15 0.74 1.04
CA VAL A 65 -11.64 1.90 0.28
C VAL A 65 -12.21 1.41 -1.04
N PRO A 66 -13.38 1.90 -1.49
CA PRO A 66 -13.89 1.60 -2.83
C PRO A 66 -12.85 1.97 -3.89
N VAL A 67 -12.62 1.09 -4.87
CA VAL A 67 -11.58 1.23 -5.91
C VAL A 67 -11.50 2.64 -6.52
N PRO A 68 -12.61 3.31 -6.91
CA PRO A 68 -12.56 4.64 -7.51
C PRO A 68 -11.97 5.75 -6.62
N HIS A 69 -11.86 5.49 -5.30
CA HIS A 69 -11.37 6.46 -4.32
C HIS A 69 -10.01 6.10 -3.73
N VAL A 70 -9.43 4.94 -4.08
CA VAL A 70 -8.17 4.47 -3.47
C VAL A 70 -7.03 5.46 -3.69
N VAL A 71 -6.87 5.97 -4.92
CA VAL A 71 -5.83 6.95 -5.27
C VAL A 71 -5.99 8.26 -4.48
N ASP A 72 -7.18 8.86 -4.49
CA ASP A 72 -7.47 10.09 -3.73
C ASP A 72 -7.23 9.90 -2.21
N LYS A 73 -7.61 8.75 -1.66
CA LYS A 73 -7.42 8.45 -0.24
C LYS A 73 -5.96 8.18 0.10
N PHE A 74 -5.21 7.54 -0.80
CA PHE A 74 -3.77 7.37 -0.65
C PHE A 74 -3.07 8.73 -0.64
N ASP A 75 -3.34 9.59 -1.63
CA ASP A 75 -2.74 10.92 -1.74
C ASP A 75 -3.06 11.79 -0.51
N LYS A 76 -4.32 11.75 -0.03
CA LYS A 76 -4.74 12.40 1.22
C LYS A 76 -4.04 11.83 2.44
N LEU A 77 -3.78 10.53 2.49
CA LEU A 77 -3.11 9.88 3.61
C LEU A 77 -1.64 10.32 3.69
N ILE A 78 -0.90 10.27 2.57
CA ILE A 78 0.52 10.67 2.54
C ILE A 78 0.71 12.19 2.70
N SER A 79 -0.29 13.01 2.37
CA SER A 79 -0.26 14.45 2.60
C SER A 79 -0.44 14.85 4.07
N GLN A 80 -0.79 13.91 4.96
CA GLN A 80 -0.95 14.22 6.39
C GLN A 80 0.39 14.58 7.03
N GLN A 81 0.33 15.50 8.00
CA GLN A 81 1.52 16.07 8.64
C GLN A 81 2.54 15.02 9.14
N LEU A 82 2.11 13.84 9.59
CA LEU A 82 3.05 12.84 10.08
C LEU A 82 3.81 12.12 8.96
N PHE A 83 3.21 11.93 7.78
CA PHE A 83 3.93 11.44 6.61
C PHE A 83 4.85 12.52 6.06
N ALA A 84 4.41 13.79 6.02
CA ALA A 84 5.24 14.91 5.60
C ALA A 84 6.46 15.15 6.53
N VAL A 85 6.29 15.04 7.85
CA VAL A 85 7.39 15.22 8.82
C VAL A 85 8.35 14.03 8.83
N ASN A 86 7.88 12.83 8.49
CA ASN A 86 8.70 11.63 8.39
C ASN A 86 8.95 11.22 6.94
N GLU A 87 8.90 12.16 5.99
CA GLU A 87 8.94 11.86 4.56
C GLU A 87 10.24 11.11 4.23
N ASP A 88 11.40 11.66 4.62
CA ASP A 88 12.71 11.04 4.41
C ASP A 88 12.82 9.62 4.98
N LEU A 89 12.14 9.36 6.12
CA LEU A 89 12.14 8.05 6.76
C LEU A 89 11.23 7.07 6.02
N LEU A 90 10.07 7.53 5.55
CA LEU A 90 9.01 6.67 5.02
C LEU A 90 9.04 6.57 3.49
N ILE A 91 9.84 7.39 2.79
CA ILE A 91 9.86 7.49 1.33
C ILE A 91 10.03 6.12 0.67
N HIS A 92 10.98 5.30 1.12
CA HIS A 92 11.21 3.97 0.54
C HIS A 92 10.08 2.96 0.79
N LEU A 93 9.27 3.17 1.83
CA LEU A 93 8.08 2.37 2.10
C LEU A 93 6.90 2.86 1.26
N ILE A 94 6.73 4.19 1.15
CA ILE A 94 5.68 4.84 0.36
C ILE A 94 5.88 4.56 -1.12
N ASP A 95 7.09 4.73 -1.66
CA ASP A 95 7.43 4.43 -3.05
C ASP A 95 7.10 2.99 -3.41
N TYR A 96 7.50 2.06 -2.53
CA TYR A 96 7.19 0.64 -2.71
C TYR A 96 5.67 0.41 -2.72
N PHE A 97 4.94 1.02 -1.80
CA PHE A 97 3.48 0.86 -1.72
C PHE A 97 2.80 1.44 -2.96
N GLU A 98 3.23 2.64 -3.38
CA GLU A 98 2.70 3.33 -4.54
C GLU A 98 2.98 2.53 -5.84
N GLU A 99 4.20 2.06 -6.04
CA GLU A 99 4.56 1.23 -7.18
C GLU A 99 3.78 -0.08 -7.26
N THR A 100 3.56 -0.73 -6.12
CA THR A 100 2.98 -2.07 -6.07
C THR A 100 1.46 -2.05 -6.21
N TRP A 101 0.77 -1.05 -5.63
CA TRP A 101 -0.70 -1.09 -5.50
C TRP A 101 -1.45 0.16 -5.97
N ILE A 102 -0.79 1.31 -6.12
CA ILE A 102 -1.47 2.57 -6.49
C ILE A 102 -1.21 2.95 -7.95
N GLY A 103 0.00 2.70 -8.43
CA GLY A 103 0.50 3.19 -9.71
C GLY A 103 1.21 4.54 -9.56
N ARG A 104 2.43 4.65 -10.09
CA ARG A 104 3.16 5.91 -10.10
C ARG A 104 2.47 6.92 -11.05
N PRO A 105 2.35 8.20 -10.67
CA PRO A 105 1.84 9.22 -11.56
C PRO A 105 2.72 9.30 -12.82
N THR A 106 2.07 9.28 -13.98
CA THR A 106 2.76 9.54 -15.25
C THR A 106 3.31 10.97 -15.27
N ARG A 107 4.18 11.33 -16.23
CA ARG A 107 4.68 12.71 -16.42
C ARG A 107 3.58 13.79 -16.52
N ARG A 108 2.32 13.37 -16.72
CA ARG A 108 1.13 14.24 -16.79
C ARG A 108 0.31 14.28 -15.49
N ASN A 109 0.81 13.70 -14.39
CA ASN A 109 0.09 13.49 -13.13
C ASN A 109 -1.23 12.71 -13.28
N ILE A 110 -1.32 11.86 -14.30
CA ILE A 110 -2.46 10.95 -14.49
C ILE A 110 -2.03 9.59 -13.94
N ARG A 111 -2.87 9.01 -13.08
CA ARG A 111 -2.77 7.65 -12.54
C ARG A 111 -3.89 6.81 -13.13
#